data_AF-A0AAJ0GYZ4-F1
#
_entry.id   AF-A0AAJ0GYZ4-F1
#
_cell.length_a   1.000
_cell.length_b   1.000
_cell.length_c   1.000
_cell.angle_alpha   90.00
_cell.angle_beta   90.00
_cell.angle_gamma   90.00
#
_symmetry.space_group_name_H-M   'P 1'
#
loop_
_entity.id
_entity.type
_entity.pdbx_description
1 polymer ?
#
loop_
_entity_poly.entity_id
_entity_poly.type
_entity_poly.pdbx_seq_one_letter_code
_entity_poly.pdbx_strand_id
1 'polypeptide(L)'
;MFFAKSFIAAGGLAAVAHGHMLLRVPAPYENPKLQLGPLDPSGSNYPCQAQTGATFSGTPTEMAKGSKQKMGFTGSAVHGGGSCQISLTYDNPPTAQSAFKVIHSIVGGCPARGVDGNAGNDPNAQAKDEYEFTIPDDIPAGNATLAWSWLNKIGNREFYMNCAPVSITGDGGSKDALNALPDMFIANIAPGGDCKTTEGTDVEFPNPGKSVENNGGKLGKPVGNCGGGAGSGSGSGSGSGSGGAASTPAAGAAAAASTTRRSLHLKIEG
;
A
#
# COMPACT_ATOMS: atom_id res chain seq x y z
N MET A 1 -54.27 -0.56 37.86
CA MET A 1 -53.72 -0.66 36.49
C MET A 1 -52.26 -0.25 36.53
N PHE A 2 -51.33 -1.21 36.50
CA PHE A 2 -49.90 -0.93 36.36
C PHE A 2 -49.47 -1.40 34.97
N PHE A 3 -49.06 -0.47 34.12
CA PHE A 3 -48.52 -0.77 32.80
C PHE A 3 -47.02 -1.06 32.92
N ALA A 4 -46.64 -2.33 32.80
CA ALA A 4 -45.24 -2.72 32.65
C ALA A 4 -44.79 -2.40 31.21
N LYS A 5 -43.84 -1.49 31.06
CA LYS A 5 -43.18 -1.21 29.78
C LYS A 5 -42.05 -2.22 29.58
N SER A 6 -42.27 -3.20 28.72
CA SER A 6 -41.22 -4.12 28.27
C SER A 6 -40.20 -3.37 27.42
N PHE A 7 -38.99 -3.21 27.93
CA PHE A 7 -37.83 -2.82 27.12
C PHE A 7 -37.37 -4.06 26.35
N ILE A 8 -37.52 -4.06 25.03
CA ILE A 8 -36.88 -5.03 24.16
C ILE A 8 -35.41 -4.59 24.03
N ALA A 9 -34.52 -5.23 24.77
CA ALA A 9 -33.09 -5.14 24.55
C ALA A 9 -32.75 -5.92 23.27
N ALA A 10 -32.63 -5.22 22.14
CA ALA A 10 -32.07 -5.78 20.92
C ALA A 10 -30.56 -5.95 21.13
N GLY A 11 -30.15 -7.13 21.64
CA GLY A 11 -28.75 -7.54 21.65
C GLY A 11 -28.29 -7.73 20.21
N GLY A 12 -27.44 -6.83 19.72
CA GLY A 12 -26.82 -6.96 18.41
C GLY A 12 -25.97 -8.23 18.34
N LEU A 13 -26.32 -9.14 17.44
CA LEU A 13 -25.44 -10.23 17.03
C LEU A 13 -24.20 -9.60 16.39
N ALA A 14 -23.07 -9.58 17.10
CA ALA A 14 -21.78 -9.29 16.50
C ALA A 14 -21.45 -10.45 15.54
N ALA A 15 -21.69 -10.25 14.25
CA ALA A 15 -21.26 -11.20 13.23
C ALA A 15 -19.73 -11.27 13.27
N VAL A 16 -19.19 -12.37 13.77
CA VAL A 16 -17.75 -12.68 13.71
C VAL A 16 -17.41 -12.96 12.25
N ALA A 17 -16.95 -11.93 11.54
CA ALA A 17 -16.55 -12.06 10.14
C ALA A 17 -15.31 -12.97 10.04
N HIS A 18 -15.50 -14.20 9.55
CA HIS A 18 -14.43 -15.18 9.31
C HIS A 18 -13.79 -15.01 7.91
N GLY A 19 -13.59 -13.76 7.46
CA GLY A 19 -13.25 -13.46 6.06
C GLY A 19 -12.31 -12.28 5.89
N HIS A 20 -11.34 -12.11 6.77
CA HIS A 20 -10.31 -11.07 6.67
C HIS A 20 -9.52 -11.12 5.35
N MET A 21 -8.77 -10.04 5.10
CA MET A 21 -8.21 -9.75 3.79
C MET A 21 -6.87 -10.46 3.56
N LEU A 22 -6.72 -11.09 2.40
CA LEU A 22 -5.51 -11.76 1.94
C LEU A 22 -4.93 -11.07 0.72
N LEU A 23 -3.61 -11.03 0.65
CA LEU A 23 -2.87 -10.67 -0.56
C LEU A 23 -3.17 -11.67 -1.69
N ARG A 24 -3.58 -11.15 -2.85
CA ARG A 24 -3.83 -11.91 -4.08
C ARG A 24 -2.82 -11.57 -5.18
N VAL A 25 -2.47 -10.30 -5.31
CA VAL A 25 -1.53 -9.78 -6.31
C VAL A 25 -0.56 -8.82 -5.61
N PRO A 26 0.78 -9.00 -5.73
CA PRO A 26 1.45 -10.14 -6.36
C PRO A 26 1.08 -11.48 -5.70
N ALA A 27 1.31 -12.59 -6.41
CA ALA A 27 1.01 -13.91 -5.88
C ALA A 27 1.79 -14.14 -4.58
N PRO A 28 1.12 -14.44 -3.45
CA PRO A 28 1.80 -14.66 -2.18
C PRO A 28 2.63 -15.94 -2.21
N TYR A 29 3.46 -16.14 -1.18
CA TYR A 29 4.07 -17.45 -0.95
C TYR A 29 2.99 -18.55 -0.88
N GLU A 30 3.27 -19.69 -1.49
CA GLU A 30 2.45 -20.91 -1.42
C GLU A 30 2.68 -21.65 -0.10
N ASN A 31 3.89 -21.53 0.45
CA ASN A 31 4.25 -22.00 1.77
C ASN A 31 5.07 -20.91 2.50
N PRO A 32 4.76 -20.57 3.76
CA PRO A 32 3.54 -20.95 4.48
C PRO A 32 2.29 -20.45 3.75
N LYS A 33 1.22 -21.25 3.76
CA LYS A 33 -0.06 -20.85 3.17
C LYS A 33 -0.65 -19.70 3.97
N LEU A 34 -1.11 -18.65 3.29
CA LEU A 34 -1.76 -17.51 3.93
C LEU A 34 -2.95 -17.95 4.80
N GLN A 35 -3.06 -17.31 5.96
CA GLN A 35 -4.16 -17.47 6.89
C GLN A 35 -4.99 -16.19 6.91
N LEU A 36 -6.30 -16.30 7.07
CA LEU A 36 -7.20 -15.14 7.04
C LEU A 36 -6.90 -14.15 8.17
N GLY A 37 -6.56 -14.64 9.36
CA GLY A 37 -6.40 -13.80 10.55
C GLY A 37 -5.17 -12.90 10.57
N PRO A 38 -5.12 -11.93 11.51
CA PRO A 38 -3.94 -11.10 11.74
C PRO A 38 -2.77 -11.94 12.27
N LEU A 39 -1.61 -11.30 12.40
CA LEU A 39 -0.52 -11.87 13.19
C LEU A 39 -0.93 -12.01 14.66
N ASP A 40 -0.35 -13.01 15.32
CA ASP A 40 -0.54 -13.23 16.75
C ASP A 40 0.04 -12.03 17.53
N PRO A 41 -0.65 -11.48 18.54
CA PRO A 41 -0.15 -10.38 19.36
C PRO A 41 1.22 -10.61 19.99
N SER A 42 1.59 -11.87 20.27
CA SER A 42 2.93 -12.23 20.76
C SER A 42 4.03 -12.09 19.70
N GLY A 43 3.69 -11.95 18.43
CA GLY A 43 4.63 -11.96 17.30
C GLY A 43 5.20 -13.34 16.98
N SER A 44 4.65 -14.43 17.54
CA SER A 44 5.14 -15.79 17.33
C SER A 44 5.08 -16.28 15.87
N ASN A 45 4.27 -15.63 15.04
CA ASN A 45 4.16 -15.87 13.60
C ASN A 45 4.62 -14.67 12.74
N TYR A 46 5.42 -13.77 13.30
CA TYR A 46 6.08 -12.69 12.56
C TYR A 46 7.46 -13.13 12.05
N PRO A 47 7.84 -12.81 10.79
CA PRO A 47 7.04 -12.13 9.75
C PRO A 47 6.23 -13.12 8.91
N CYS A 48 5.39 -12.58 8.00
CA CYS A 48 4.76 -13.36 6.92
C CYS A 48 3.84 -14.51 7.35
N GLN A 49 3.25 -14.46 8.56
CA GLN A 49 2.45 -15.55 9.14
C GLN A 49 3.24 -16.86 9.30
N ALA A 50 4.57 -16.79 9.30
CA ALA A 50 5.45 -17.93 9.36
C ALA A 50 5.81 -18.26 10.81
N GLN A 51 5.71 -19.54 11.19
CA GLN A 51 6.28 -20.01 12.45
C GLN A 51 7.81 -20.16 12.32
N THR A 52 8.52 -20.15 13.45
CA THR A 52 9.96 -20.42 13.49
C THR A 52 10.28 -21.73 12.78
N GLY A 53 11.20 -21.67 11.80
CA GLY A 53 11.61 -22.83 11.00
C GLY A 53 10.69 -23.15 9.81
N ALA A 54 9.71 -22.30 9.50
CA ALA A 54 8.90 -22.45 8.30
C ALA A 54 9.76 -22.41 7.02
N THR A 55 9.36 -23.22 6.05
CA THR A 55 9.92 -23.19 4.69
C THR A 55 9.14 -22.21 3.85
N PHE A 56 9.83 -21.45 3.00
CA PHE A 56 9.21 -20.53 2.06
C PHE A 56 9.27 -21.08 0.64
N SER A 57 8.13 -21.13 -0.05
CA SER A 57 8.04 -21.54 -1.45
C SER A 57 6.97 -20.79 -2.21
N GLY A 58 7.16 -20.64 -3.51
CA GLY A 58 6.26 -19.96 -4.44
C GLY A 58 7.04 -19.44 -5.64
N THR A 59 6.34 -19.19 -6.76
CA THR A 59 6.97 -18.63 -7.95
C THR A 59 7.16 -17.11 -7.80
N PRO A 60 8.41 -16.59 -7.88
CA PRO A 60 8.62 -15.16 -7.78
C PRO A 60 7.91 -14.39 -8.89
N THR A 61 7.23 -13.31 -8.52
CA THR A 61 6.71 -12.35 -9.51
C THR A 61 7.86 -11.44 -9.96
N GLU A 62 8.17 -11.41 -11.26
CA GLU A 62 9.18 -10.49 -11.78
C GLU A 62 8.67 -9.04 -11.76
N MET A 63 9.51 -8.13 -11.25
CA MET A 63 9.19 -6.71 -11.15
C MET A 63 10.41 -5.89 -11.54
N ALA A 64 10.33 -5.19 -12.67
CA ALA A 64 11.41 -4.32 -13.11
C ALA A 64 11.52 -3.08 -12.21
N LYS A 65 12.75 -2.66 -11.93
CA LYS A 65 13.02 -1.38 -11.28
C LYS A 65 12.37 -0.21 -12.04
N GLY A 66 11.78 0.74 -11.32
CA GLY A 66 11.00 1.86 -11.87
C GLY A 66 9.62 1.48 -12.43
N SER A 67 9.25 0.20 -12.47
CA SER A 67 7.94 -0.21 -13.01
C SER A 67 6.82 -0.01 -12.00
N LYS A 68 5.63 0.31 -12.52
CA LYS A 68 4.38 0.28 -11.76
C LYS A 68 3.92 -1.17 -11.59
N GLN A 69 3.56 -1.51 -10.37
CA GLN A 69 3.08 -2.82 -9.94
C GLN A 69 1.69 -2.68 -9.33
N LYS A 70 0.93 -3.77 -9.39
CA LYS A 70 -0.41 -3.84 -8.83
C LYS A 70 -0.41 -4.57 -7.50
N MET A 71 -1.32 -4.15 -6.63
CA MET A 71 -1.62 -4.75 -5.34
C MET A 71 -3.11 -5.00 -5.26
N GLY A 72 -3.51 -6.24 -4.95
CA GLY A 72 -4.91 -6.65 -4.93
C GLY A 72 -5.18 -7.73 -3.88
N PHE A 73 -6.43 -7.81 -3.42
CA PHE A 73 -6.80 -8.61 -2.27
C PHE A 73 -8.01 -9.54 -2.51
N THR A 74 -8.15 -10.54 -1.66
CA THR A 74 -9.32 -11.42 -1.54
C THR A 74 -9.79 -11.40 -0.09
N GLY A 75 -11.09 -11.28 0.15
CA GLY A 75 -11.69 -11.26 1.49
C GLY A 75 -12.92 -10.35 1.55
N SER A 76 -13.54 -10.31 2.71
CA SER A 76 -14.74 -9.51 3.01
C SER A 76 -14.61 -8.63 4.25
N ALA A 77 -13.77 -8.96 5.24
CA ALA A 77 -13.62 -8.15 6.45
C ALA A 77 -12.52 -7.09 6.29
N VAL A 78 -12.91 -5.94 5.74
CA VAL A 78 -12.02 -4.79 5.48
C VAL A 78 -11.94 -3.79 6.64
N HIS A 79 -12.70 -3.98 7.73
CA HIS A 79 -12.63 -3.18 8.96
C HIS A 79 -12.72 -1.65 8.77
N GLY A 80 -13.54 -1.20 7.82
CA GLY A 80 -13.65 0.24 7.48
C GLY A 80 -12.37 0.81 6.85
N GLY A 81 -11.49 -0.05 6.33
CA GLY A 81 -10.18 0.30 5.80
C GLY A 81 -9.11 0.33 6.89
N GLY A 82 -8.35 1.43 6.92
CA GLY A 82 -7.11 1.56 7.67
C GLY A 82 -5.97 1.99 6.76
N SER A 83 -4.75 1.79 7.22
CA SER A 83 -3.54 2.15 6.47
C SER A 83 -2.66 0.93 6.24
N CYS A 84 -1.95 0.92 5.12
CA CYS A 84 -1.08 -0.17 4.71
C CYS A 84 0.32 0.32 4.34
N GLN A 85 1.31 -0.56 4.45
CA GLN A 85 2.60 -0.36 3.82
C GLN A 85 2.92 -1.53 2.89
N ILE A 86 3.64 -1.20 1.83
CA ILE A 86 4.30 -2.14 0.95
C ILE A 86 5.80 -1.99 1.22
N SER A 87 6.43 -3.10 1.59
CA SER A 87 7.84 -3.12 2.00
C SER A 87 8.60 -4.25 1.32
N LEU A 88 9.91 -4.10 1.19
CA LEU A 88 10.81 -5.11 0.63
C LEU A 88 11.89 -5.53 1.64
N THR A 89 12.27 -6.79 1.62
CA THR A 89 13.55 -7.27 2.16
C THR A 89 14.22 -8.20 1.17
N TYR A 90 15.54 -8.17 1.09
CA TYR A 90 16.31 -9.14 0.30
C TYR A 90 16.68 -10.38 1.10
N ASP A 91 16.30 -10.44 2.39
CA ASP A 91 16.41 -11.66 3.18
C ASP A 91 15.39 -12.69 2.64
N ASN A 92 15.91 -13.84 2.22
CA ASN A 92 15.10 -14.89 1.62
C ASN A 92 15.60 -16.28 2.09
N PRO A 93 14.87 -16.97 2.98
CA PRO A 93 13.61 -16.56 3.58
C PRO A 93 13.76 -15.38 4.57
N PRO A 94 12.70 -14.57 4.77
CA PRO A 94 12.72 -13.53 5.79
C PRO A 94 12.63 -14.14 7.19
N THR A 95 13.19 -13.44 8.18
CA THR A 95 13.17 -13.82 9.59
C THR A 95 12.62 -12.68 10.46
N ALA A 96 12.41 -12.93 11.76
CA ALA A 96 12.00 -11.88 12.70
C ALA A 96 13.04 -10.75 12.83
N GLN A 97 14.28 -10.96 12.39
CA GLN A 97 15.35 -9.98 12.39
C GLN A 97 15.48 -9.24 11.04
N SER A 98 14.71 -9.65 10.03
CA SER A 98 14.76 -9.02 8.72
C SER A 98 14.25 -7.59 8.77
N ALA A 99 15.02 -6.68 8.19
CA ALA A 99 14.61 -5.29 7.99
C ALA A 99 13.75 -5.19 6.73
N PHE A 100 12.45 -4.97 6.90
CA PHE A 100 11.55 -4.66 5.80
C PHE A 100 11.57 -3.16 5.54
N LYS A 101 11.86 -2.77 4.31
CA LYS A 101 12.06 -1.38 3.88
C LYS A 101 10.86 -0.87 3.09
N VAL A 102 10.26 0.22 3.54
CA VAL A 102 9.02 0.78 2.97
C VAL A 102 9.29 1.37 1.59
N ILE A 103 8.58 0.88 0.58
CA ILE A 103 8.61 1.43 -0.78
C ILE A 103 7.35 2.23 -1.12
N HIS A 104 6.23 1.96 -0.44
CA HIS A 104 4.98 2.69 -0.62
C HIS A 104 4.11 2.62 0.63
N SER A 105 3.49 3.73 1.01
CA SER A 105 2.49 3.79 2.10
C SER A 105 1.14 4.23 1.56
N ILE A 106 0.07 3.55 1.98
CA ILE A 106 -1.31 3.94 1.71
C ILE A 106 -1.92 4.36 3.04
N VAL A 107 -2.19 5.65 3.20
CA VAL A 107 -2.76 6.24 4.41
C VAL A 107 -4.26 6.42 4.22
N GLY A 108 -5.03 5.62 4.97
CA GLY A 108 -6.48 5.54 4.83
C GLY A 108 -6.95 4.77 3.61
N GLY A 109 -8.13 4.14 3.76
CA GLY A 109 -8.80 3.46 2.67
C GLY A 109 -8.10 2.21 2.14
N CYS A 110 -7.22 1.57 2.91
CA CYS A 110 -6.64 0.27 2.56
C CYS A 110 -7.13 -0.81 3.55
N PRO A 111 -7.54 -2.01 3.10
CA PRO A 111 -7.56 -2.51 1.71
C PRO A 111 -8.84 -2.18 0.93
N ALA A 112 -9.73 -1.34 1.48
CA ALA A 112 -10.89 -0.82 0.74
C ALA A 112 -11.11 0.67 0.98
N ARG A 113 -11.30 1.43 -0.10
CA ARG A 113 -11.53 2.88 -0.11
C ARG A 113 -13.01 3.19 0.05
N GLY A 114 -13.33 4.22 0.84
CA GLY A 114 -14.68 4.78 0.95
C GLY A 114 -15.72 3.80 1.55
N VAL A 115 -15.32 3.01 2.54
CA VAL A 115 -16.19 2.05 3.23
C VAL A 115 -16.25 2.34 4.72
N ASP A 116 -17.44 2.19 5.32
CA ASP A 116 -17.67 2.42 6.76
C ASP A 116 -17.60 1.13 7.59
N GLY A 117 -17.48 -0.03 6.94
CA GLY A 117 -17.50 -1.35 7.57
C GLY A 117 -16.99 -2.45 6.63
N ASN A 118 -17.39 -3.71 6.87
CA ASN A 118 -16.95 -4.86 6.09
C ASN A 118 -17.61 -4.93 4.70
N ALA A 119 -16.87 -5.45 3.72
CA ALA A 119 -17.27 -5.61 2.33
C ALA A 119 -17.96 -6.96 2.12
N GLY A 120 -19.22 -7.05 2.57
CA GLY A 120 -20.02 -8.27 2.43
C GLY A 120 -19.60 -9.40 3.37
N ASN A 121 -19.97 -10.64 3.02
CA ASN A 121 -19.80 -11.84 3.87
C ASN A 121 -19.08 -13.01 3.16
N ASP A 122 -18.63 -12.86 1.92
CA ASP A 122 -17.91 -13.91 1.20
C ASP A 122 -16.40 -13.80 1.47
N PRO A 123 -15.77 -14.75 2.17
CA PRO A 123 -14.34 -14.73 2.44
C PRO A 123 -13.47 -14.93 1.18
N ASN A 124 -14.05 -15.36 0.07
CA ASN A 124 -13.34 -15.59 -1.20
C ASN A 124 -13.62 -14.50 -2.25
N ALA A 125 -14.37 -13.46 -1.90
CA ALA A 125 -14.64 -12.35 -2.81
C ALA A 125 -13.34 -11.61 -3.14
N GLN A 126 -13.14 -11.28 -4.42
CA GLN A 126 -12.07 -10.36 -4.79
C GLN A 126 -12.44 -8.95 -4.31
N ALA A 127 -11.48 -8.27 -3.69
CA ALA A 127 -11.68 -6.90 -3.25
C ALA A 127 -11.95 -5.99 -4.46
N LYS A 128 -12.86 -5.03 -4.29
CA LYS A 128 -13.25 -4.08 -5.35
C LYS A 128 -12.09 -3.17 -5.77
N ASP A 129 -11.23 -2.82 -4.81
CA ASP A 129 -10.15 -1.86 -5.02
C ASP A 129 -8.85 -2.60 -5.30
N GLU A 130 -8.15 -2.11 -6.33
CA GLU A 130 -6.73 -2.38 -6.54
C GLU A 130 -5.92 -1.13 -6.20
N TYR A 131 -4.64 -1.33 -5.89
CA TYR A 131 -3.68 -0.28 -5.57
C TYR A 131 -2.48 -0.40 -6.49
N GLU A 132 -1.79 0.71 -6.72
CA GLU A 132 -0.55 0.75 -7.49
C GLU A 132 0.61 1.14 -6.59
N PHE A 133 1.77 0.55 -6.82
CA PHE A 133 3.04 1.00 -6.23
C PHE A 133 4.13 0.94 -7.29
N THR A 134 5.26 1.59 -7.05
CA THR A 134 6.40 1.59 -7.98
C THR A 134 7.61 0.96 -7.30
N ILE A 135 8.32 0.08 -8.00
CA ILE A 135 9.61 -0.43 -7.52
C ILE A 135 10.64 0.69 -7.62
N PRO A 136 11.37 1.06 -6.55
CA PRO A 136 12.45 2.04 -6.64
C PRO A 136 13.47 1.65 -7.72
N ASP A 137 14.01 2.63 -8.45
CA ASP A 137 14.97 2.39 -9.52
C ASP A 137 16.42 2.25 -9.02
N ASP A 138 16.68 2.77 -7.83
CA ASP A 138 17.98 2.89 -7.17
C ASP A 138 18.30 1.75 -6.19
N ILE A 139 17.40 0.79 -5.99
CA ILE A 139 17.69 -0.42 -5.19
C ILE A 139 18.40 -1.51 -6.01
N PRO A 140 19.08 -2.49 -5.38
CA PRO A 140 19.71 -3.60 -6.09
C PRO A 140 18.68 -4.44 -6.86
N ALA A 141 19.13 -5.21 -7.84
CA ALA A 141 18.33 -6.31 -8.39
C ALA A 141 18.52 -7.60 -7.56
N GLY A 142 17.58 -8.54 -7.67
CA GLY A 142 17.67 -9.84 -7.04
C GLY A 142 16.33 -10.36 -6.52
N ASN A 143 16.35 -11.60 -6.00
CA ASN A 143 15.20 -12.18 -5.34
C ASN A 143 14.97 -11.49 -3.99
N ALA A 144 13.73 -11.11 -3.72
CA ALA A 144 13.32 -10.42 -2.53
C ALA A 144 11.97 -10.95 -2.03
N THR A 145 11.65 -10.60 -0.79
CA THR A 145 10.32 -10.74 -0.21
C THR A 145 9.64 -9.39 -0.24
N LEU A 146 8.46 -9.32 -0.86
CA LEU A 146 7.54 -8.20 -0.72
C LEU A 146 6.56 -8.49 0.41
N ALA A 147 6.34 -7.52 1.30
CA ALA A 147 5.35 -7.59 2.36
C ALA A 147 4.27 -6.51 2.16
N TRP A 148 3.01 -6.94 2.18
CA TRP A 148 1.88 -6.07 2.47
C TRP A 148 1.62 -6.15 3.97
N SER A 149 1.64 -5.01 4.65
CA SER A 149 1.20 -4.88 6.03
C SER A 149 -0.03 -3.98 6.13
N TRP A 150 -0.94 -4.29 7.04
CA TRP A 150 -2.18 -3.53 7.24
C TRP A 150 -2.54 -3.40 8.72
N LEU A 151 -2.86 -2.16 9.10
CA LEU A 151 -3.37 -1.78 10.41
C LEU A 151 -4.82 -1.35 10.24
N ASN A 152 -5.74 -2.16 10.75
CA ASN A 152 -7.17 -1.99 10.57
C ASN A 152 -7.72 -0.78 11.34
N LYS A 153 -8.65 -0.06 10.72
CA LYS A 153 -9.27 1.12 11.33
C LYS A 153 -10.21 0.74 12.49
N ILE A 154 -11.14 -0.18 12.26
CA ILE A 154 -12.21 -0.56 13.19
C ILE A 154 -11.97 -1.96 13.76
N GLY A 155 -12.35 -2.21 15.01
CA GLY A 155 -12.27 -3.53 15.65
C GLY A 155 -11.07 -3.70 16.59
N ASN A 156 -10.60 -4.93 16.75
CA ASN A 156 -9.40 -5.19 17.57
C ASN A 156 -8.18 -4.46 16.99
N ARG A 157 -7.22 -4.10 17.82
CA ARG A 157 -5.97 -3.49 17.35
C ARG A 157 -5.06 -4.61 16.83
N GLU A 158 -5.07 -4.81 15.52
CA GLU A 158 -4.44 -5.96 14.87
C GLU A 158 -3.34 -5.50 13.91
N PHE A 159 -2.48 -6.44 13.52
CA PHE A 159 -1.45 -6.23 12.49
C PHE A 159 -1.53 -7.38 11.49
N TYR A 160 -1.92 -7.07 10.26
CA TYR A 160 -1.95 -8.04 9.17
C TYR A 160 -0.65 -7.96 8.39
N MET A 161 -0.13 -9.11 7.96
CA MET A 161 1.05 -9.16 7.11
C MET A 161 0.98 -10.38 6.20
N ASN A 162 0.99 -10.17 4.89
CA ASN A 162 1.18 -11.24 3.91
C ASN A 162 2.39 -10.94 3.04
N CYS A 163 3.09 -11.99 2.64
CA CYS A 163 4.33 -11.87 1.89
C CYS A 163 4.25 -12.60 0.55
N ALA A 164 4.97 -12.08 -0.43
CA ALA A 164 5.10 -12.62 -1.77
C ALA A 164 6.56 -12.73 -2.18
N PRO A 165 6.99 -13.82 -2.83
CA PRO A 165 8.29 -13.86 -3.49
C PRO A 165 8.25 -12.95 -4.72
N VAL A 166 9.27 -12.10 -4.87
CA VAL A 166 9.44 -11.25 -6.04
C VAL A 166 10.87 -11.34 -6.56
N SER A 167 11.05 -11.08 -7.86
CA SER A 167 12.38 -10.96 -8.47
C SER A 167 12.52 -9.56 -9.04
N ILE A 168 13.35 -8.73 -8.40
CA ILE A 168 13.61 -7.36 -8.83
C ILE A 168 14.64 -7.38 -9.97
N THR A 169 14.28 -6.83 -11.13
CA THR A 169 15.11 -6.88 -12.35
C THR A 169 15.56 -5.49 -12.81
N GLY A 170 16.68 -5.46 -13.55
CA GLY A 170 17.32 -4.24 -14.06
C GLY A 170 18.71 -4.01 -13.50
N ASP A 171 19.45 -3.06 -14.07
CA ASP A 171 20.87 -2.83 -13.74
C ASP A 171 21.08 -1.72 -12.70
N GLY A 172 22.18 -1.79 -11.96
CA GLY A 172 22.58 -0.77 -10.98
C GLY A 172 21.79 -0.81 -9.67
N GLY A 173 21.84 0.31 -8.94
CA GLY A 173 21.29 0.45 -7.59
C GLY A 173 22.22 -0.04 -6.48
N SER A 174 21.92 0.31 -5.23
CA SER A 174 22.81 0.05 -4.09
C SER A 174 22.06 -0.38 -2.84
N LYS A 175 22.75 -1.17 -1.99
CA LYS A 175 22.23 -1.51 -0.66
C LYS A 175 22.03 -0.27 0.21
N ASP A 176 22.81 0.78 -0.02
CA ASP A 176 22.66 2.05 0.70
C ASP A 176 21.35 2.74 0.35
N ALA A 177 20.94 2.73 -0.93
CA ALA A 177 19.64 3.27 -1.35
C ALA A 177 18.47 2.49 -0.69
N LEU A 178 18.56 1.16 -0.66
CA LEU A 178 17.61 0.32 0.07
C LEU A 178 17.59 0.65 1.57
N ASN A 179 18.77 0.78 2.19
CA ASN A 179 18.89 1.03 3.63
C ASN A 179 18.43 2.44 4.04
N ALA A 180 18.47 3.40 3.11
CA ALA A 180 17.96 4.75 3.28
C ALA A 180 16.42 4.82 3.26
N LEU A 181 15.73 3.78 2.80
CA LEU A 181 14.28 3.67 2.95
C LEU A 181 13.91 3.45 4.42
N PRO A 182 12.76 3.96 4.87
CA PRO A 182 12.29 3.72 6.23
C PRO A 182 12.08 2.24 6.52
N ASP A 183 12.28 1.85 7.77
CA ASP A 183 11.82 0.55 8.24
C ASP A 183 10.29 0.51 8.27
N MET A 184 9.73 -0.66 7.96
CA MET A 184 8.30 -0.93 8.03
C MET A 184 7.79 -0.66 9.44
N PHE A 185 6.68 0.07 9.52
CA PHE A 185 6.03 0.38 10.78
C PHE A 185 5.39 -0.88 11.36
N ILE A 186 5.73 -1.20 12.60
CA ILE A 186 5.15 -2.33 13.35
C ILE A 186 4.47 -1.78 14.60
N ALA A 187 3.21 -2.16 14.78
CA ALA A 187 2.43 -1.82 15.96
C ALA A 187 1.50 -2.98 16.32
N ASN A 188 0.87 -2.88 17.49
CA ASN A 188 -0.13 -3.82 18.02
C ASN A 188 0.42 -5.20 18.42
N ILE A 189 1.48 -5.71 17.77
CA ILE A 189 2.17 -6.96 18.11
C ILE A 189 3.48 -6.71 18.89
N ALA A 190 3.97 -7.73 19.60
CA ALA A 190 5.16 -7.61 20.46
C ALA A 190 6.44 -7.12 19.76
N PRO A 191 6.73 -7.47 18.48
CA PRO A 191 7.85 -6.88 17.74
C PRO A 191 7.79 -5.36 17.59
N GLY A 192 6.61 -4.74 17.68
CA GLY A 192 6.42 -3.29 17.71
C GLY A 192 6.55 -2.66 19.11
N GLY A 193 6.93 -3.46 20.12
CA GLY A 193 7.04 -3.02 21.50
C GLY A 193 5.72 -2.50 22.08
N ASP A 194 5.77 -1.32 22.68
CA ASP A 194 4.61 -0.63 23.25
C ASP A 194 3.85 0.22 22.21
N CYS A 195 4.26 0.20 20.94
CA CYS A 195 3.58 0.97 19.89
C CYS A 195 2.20 0.40 19.59
N LYS A 196 1.17 1.23 19.73
CA LYS A 196 -0.24 0.89 19.51
C LYS A 196 -0.93 1.88 18.59
N THR A 197 -1.87 1.38 17.81
CA THR A 197 -2.79 2.19 16.99
C THR A 197 -4.07 2.50 17.74
N THR A 198 -4.80 3.53 17.29
CA THR A 198 -6.06 3.97 17.92
C THR A 198 -7.29 3.54 17.14
N GLU A 199 -8.23 2.93 17.86
CA GLU A 199 -9.69 2.98 17.67
C GLU A 199 -10.25 3.90 16.57
N GLY A 200 -10.64 3.43 15.39
CA GLY A 200 -11.45 4.22 14.46
C GLY A 200 -10.69 5.33 13.75
N THR A 201 -9.36 5.23 13.72
CA THR A 201 -8.49 6.13 12.95
C THR A 201 -7.69 5.36 11.93
N ASP A 202 -7.43 6.00 10.80
CA ASP A 202 -6.46 5.56 9.80
C ASP A 202 -5.07 5.97 10.30
N VAL A 203 -4.16 5.02 10.54
CA VAL A 203 -2.87 5.35 11.16
C VAL A 203 -2.04 6.25 10.24
N GLU A 204 -1.55 7.36 10.80
CA GLU A 204 -0.56 8.23 10.18
C GLU A 204 0.83 7.67 10.52
N PHE A 205 1.49 7.05 9.54
CA PHE A 205 2.81 6.44 9.76
C PHE A 205 3.84 7.51 10.14
N PRO A 206 4.65 7.28 11.20
CA PRO A 206 5.72 8.21 11.56
C PRO A 206 6.76 8.41 10.46
N ASN A 207 7.07 7.34 9.71
CA ASN A 207 8.00 7.35 8.59
C ASN A 207 7.35 6.69 7.36
N PRO A 208 6.52 7.42 6.59
CA PRO A 208 5.76 6.82 5.48
C PRO A 208 6.61 6.59 4.21
N GLY A 209 7.84 7.10 4.17
CA GLY A 209 8.69 7.08 2.97
C GLY A 209 8.32 8.17 1.97
N LYS A 210 8.93 8.10 0.78
CA LYS A 210 8.76 9.12 -0.29
C LYS A 210 7.51 8.90 -1.15
N SER A 211 6.99 7.68 -1.21
CA SER A 211 5.83 7.32 -2.02
C SER A 211 4.63 7.08 -1.10
N VAL A 212 3.67 8.00 -1.14
CA VAL A 212 2.50 8.00 -0.25
C VAL A 212 1.23 8.23 -1.05
N GLU A 213 0.30 7.28 -0.98
CA GLU A 213 -1.10 7.47 -1.36
C GLU A 213 -1.89 7.89 -0.12
N ASN A 214 -2.55 9.05 -0.16
CA ASN A 214 -3.41 9.51 0.93
C ASN A 214 -4.85 9.60 0.43
N ASN A 215 -5.70 8.72 0.95
CA ASN A 215 -7.11 8.64 0.55
C ASN A 215 -8.03 9.46 1.47
N GLY A 216 -7.47 10.31 2.34
CA GLY A 216 -8.19 11.05 3.35
C GLY A 216 -8.67 10.15 4.50
N GLY A 217 -9.73 10.58 5.19
CA GLY A 217 -10.26 9.89 6.36
C GLY A 217 -9.84 10.51 7.68
N LYS A 218 -10.09 9.79 8.78
CA LYS A 218 -9.82 10.28 10.13
C LYS A 218 -8.45 9.77 10.55
N LEU A 219 -7.42 10.60 10.39
CA LEU A 219 -6.05 10.22 10.72
C LEU A 219 -5.83 10.15 12.23
N GLY A 220 -4.95 9.22 12.65
CA GLY A 220 -4.53 9.08 14.04
C GLY A 220 -3.05 8.73 14.13
N LYS A 221 -2.30 9.48 14.92
CA LYS A 221 -0.91 9.14 15.24
C LYS A 221 -0.87 7.94 16.17
N PRO A 222 0.07 7.00 15.98
CA PRO A 222 0.21 5.90 16.90
C PRO A 222 0.74 6.38 18.26
N VAL A 223 0.48 5.60 19.30
CA VAL A 223 0.80 5.91 20.70
C VAL A 223 1.86 4.92 21.22
N GLY A 224 2.82 5.41 22.02
CA GLY A 224 3.96 4.63 22.52
C GLY A 224 5.26 4.96 21.79
N ASN A 225 6.27 4.10 21.92
CA ASN A 225 7.57 4.30 21.27
C ASN A 225 7.55 3.75 19.83
N CYS A 226 6.96 4.55 18.94
CA CYS A 226 6.63 4.14 17.57
C CYS A 226 7.71 4.42 16.52
N GLY A 227 8.99 4.45 16.92
CA GLY A 227 10.13 4.60 15.98
C GLY A 227 10.16 5.93 15.21
N GLY A 228 9.41 6.95 15.65
CA GLY A 228 9.40 8.27 15.05
C GLY A 228 10.65 9.07 15.41
N GLY A 229 11.74 8.91 14.65
CA GLY A 229 12.96 9.70 14.82
C GLY A 229 13.96 9.55 13.67
N ALA A 230 14.22 10.68 12.98
CA ALA A 230 15.19 10.94 11.90
C ALA A 230 14.80 10.53 10.46
N GLY A 231 13.87 11.29 9.89
CA GLY A 231 13.64 11.36 8.44
C GLY A 231 12.95 12.66 8.03
N SER A 232 13.74 13.72 7.79
CA SER A 232 13.26 15.01 7.28
C SER A 232 12.43 14.86 6.00
N GLY A 233 11.28 15.51 5.99
CA GLY A 233 10.44 15.67 4.80
C GLY A 233 9.30 16.64 5.09
N SER A 234 9.60 17.90 5.36
CA SER A 234 8.62 18.97 5.25
C SER A 234 8.00 18.91 3.86
N GLY A 235 6.75 18.45 3.79
CA GLY A 235 5.94 18.54 2.58
C GLY A 235 5.63 20.01 2.30
N SER A 236 6.51 20.70 1.58
CA SER A 236 6.18 21.97 0.95
C SER A 236 5.22 21.68 -0.21
N GLY A 237 3.92 21.81 0.07
CA GLY A 237 2.88 21.83 -0.97
C GLY A 237 3.14 22.99 -1.93
N SER A 238 3.68 22.68 -3.11
CA SER A 238 3.76 23.62 -4.23
C SER A 238 2.44 23.54 -5.00
N GLY A 239 1.46 24.33 -4.57
CA GLY A 239 0.26 24.60 -5.35
C GLY A 239 0.63 25.44 -6.56
N SER A 240 0.70 24.82 -7.74
CA SER A 240 0.81 25.53 -9.02
C SER A 240 -0.56 26.10 -9.37
N GLY A 241 -0.87 27.30 -8.87
CA GLY A 241 -1.98 28.12 -9.34
C GLY A 241 -1.55 28.88 -10.59
N SER A 242 -1.89 28.35 -11.77
CA SER A 242 -1.74 29.04 -13.05
C SER A 242 -3.00 29.86 -13.35
N GLY A 243 -2.85 31.18 -13.25
CA GLY A 243 -3.79 32.19 -13.76
C GLY A 243 -3.26 33.56 -13.37
N GLY A 244 -3.09 34.56 -14.21
CA GLY A 244 -3.35 34.75 -15.63
C GLY A 244 -3.20 36.25 -15.80
N ALA A 245 -2.25 36.71 -16.61
CA ALA A 245 -2.10 38.13 -16.94
C ALA A 245 -2.14 38.27 -18.46
N ALA A 246 -3.14 39.05 -18.89
CA ALA A 246 -3.54 39.25 -20.26
C ALA A 246 -2.48 39.96 -21.11
N SER A 247 -2.38 39.57 -22.37
CA SER A 247 -2.02 40.47 -23.46
C SER A 247 -2.73 40.02 -24.74
N THR A 248 -3.68 40.84 -25.17
CA THR A 248 -4.35 40.78 -26.48
C THR A 248 -3.36 40.90 -27.63
N PRO A 249 -3.66 40.27 -28.78
CA PRO A 249 -3.81 41.10 -29.97
C PRO A 249 -5.06 40.76 -30.81
N ALA A 250 -5.35 41.71 -31.70
CA ALA A 250 -6.61 41.97 -32.35
C ALA A 250 -7.00 40.99 -33.49
N ALA A 251 -8.29 41.12 -33.83
CA ALA A 251 -9.10 40.36 -34.77
C ALA A 251 -8.49 40.15 -36.17
N GLY A 252 -8.85 39.01 -36.75
CA GLY A 252 -8.53 38.63 -38.11
C GLY A 252 -9.36 39.34 -39.18
N ALA A 253 -8.82 39.32 -40.39
CA ALA A 253 -9.54 39.48 -41.63
C ALA A 253 -9.10 38.39 -42.62
N ALA A 254 -10.04 38.02 -43.48
CA ALA A 254 -10.17 36.73 -44.14
C ALA A 254 -9.45 36.59 -45.49
N ALA A 255 -9.53 35.34 -45.99
CA ALA A 255 -9.55 34.91 -47.39
C ALA A 255 -8.24 34.96 -48.21
N ALA A 256 -7.76 33.80 -48.67
CA ALA A 256 -8.18 33.20 -49.94
C ALA A 256 -7.33 31.96 -50.25
N ALA A 257 -7.98 30.94 -50.81
CA ALA A 257 -7.35 29.74 -51.34
C ALA A 257 -6.64 30.03 -52.69
N SER A 258 -5.51 29.39 -52.96
CA SER A 258 -5.27 28.79 -54.29
C SER A 258 -4.17 27.73 -54.25
N THR A 259 -4.48 26.66 -54.97
CA THR A 259 -3.71 25.45 -55.30
C THR A 259 -2.48 25.79 -56.16
N THR A 260 -1.40 24.99 -56.10
CA THR A 260 -0.82 24.25 -57.26
C THR A 260 0.50 23.55 -56.89
N ARG A 261 0.58 22.26 -57.24
CA ARG A 261 1.77 21.39 -57.22
C ARG A 261 2.59 21.55 -58.51
N ARG A 262 3.86 21.14 -58.42
CA ARG A 262 4.82 20.63 -59.44
C ARG A 262 5.72 21.63 -60.19
N SER A 263 7.04 21.50 -60.00
CA SER A 263 7.96 20.74 -60.90
C SER A 263 9.37 20.73 -60.28
N LEU A 264 9.97 19.55 -60.04
CA LEU A 264 11.06 18.95 -60.83
C LEU A 264 12.12 19.96 -61.32
N HIS A 265 13.37 19.81 -60.86
CA HIS A 265 14.57 19.93 -61.71
C HIS A 265 15.73 19.11 -61.12
N LEU A 266 16.06 18.04 -61.85
CA LEU A 266 17.27 17.23 -61.75
C LEU A 266 18.15 17.61 -62.96
N LYS A 267 19.43 17.91 -62.73
CA LYS A 267 20.57 17.99 -63.68
C LYS A 267 21.82 17.97 -62.78
N ILE A 268 22.72 17.00 -62.73
CA ILE A 268 23.49 16.22 -63.71
C ILE A 268 24.34 17.08 -64.66
N GLU A 269 25.64 16.98 -64.39
CA GLU A 269 26.86 17.12 -65.19
C GLU A 269 27.42 18.48 -65.62
N GLY A 270 28.71 18.58 -65.28
CA GLY A 270 29.77 19.50 -65.68
C GLY A 270 31.04 19.05 -64.97
#